data_AF-A0A954G295-F1
#
_entry.id   AF-A0A954G295-F1
#
_cell.length_a   1.000
_cell.length_b   1.000
_cell.length_c   1.000
_cell.angle_alpha   90.00
_cell.angle_beta   90.00
_cell.angle_gamma   90.00
#
_symmetry.space_group_name_H-M   'P 1'
#
loop_
_entity.id
_entity.type
_entity.pdbx_description
1 polymer ?
#
loop_
_entity_poly.entity_id
_entity_poly.type
_entity_poly.pdbx_seq_one_letter_code
_entity_poly.pdbx_strand_id
1 'polypeptide(L)'
;MAAALWSSPEQRIDQFPAQALVQFMQNHCMLQINDRPPWRVVKGGSARYVDALLPQLAKVDLRLHQPVTSVERRAGQILVSSQGQQESFDQVIFACHSDQALRLLSNPSSAEQEVLSALPYQANEVLLHTDTRLLPRRRRAWAAWNALKLRDAGDRCT
;
A
#
# COMPACT_ATOMS: atom_id res chain seq x y z
N MET A 1 1.61 19.78 3.62
CA MET A 1 2.65 18.73 3.80
C MET A 1 2.02 17.35 3.94
N ALA A 2 1.12 17.13 4.91
CA ALA A 2 0.43 15.85 5.06
C ALA A 2 -0.35 15.41 3.80
N ALA A 3 -1.01 16.34 3.09
CA ALA A 3 -1.67 16.03 1.81
C ALA A 3 -0.72 15.37 0.79
N ALA A 4 0.50 15.92 0.65
CA ALA A 4 1.52 15.31 -0.20
C ALA A 4 1.99 13.95 0.35
N LEU A 5 2.20 13.84 1.66
CA LEU A 5 2.67 12.60 2.31
C LEU A 5 1.77 11.39 2.09
N TRP A 6 0.46 11.61 2.15
CA TRP A 6 -0.56 10.55 2.01
C TRP A 6 -1.22 10.51 0.63
N SER A 7 -0.73 11.33 -0.33
CA SER A 7 -1.39 11.54 -1.62
C SER A 7 -2.90 11.75 -1.46
N SER A 8 -3.31 12.58 -0.51
CA SER A 8 -4.70 12.74 -0.09
C SER A 8 -5.09 14.22 -0.09
N PRO A 9 -6.34 14.57 -0.47
CA PRO A 9 -6.84 15.94 -0.40
C PRO A 9 -6.69 16.53 1.01
N GLU A 10 -6.48 17.84 1.09
CA GLU A 10 -6.32 18.52 2.38
C GLU A 10 -7.53 18.30 3.30
N GLN A 11 -8.76 18.32 2.77
CA GLN A 11 -9.97 18.10 3.57
C GLN A 11 -10.02 16.70 4.20
N ARG A 12 -9.40 15.70 3.57
CA ARG A 12 -9.32 14.32 4.12
C ARG A 12 -8.29 14.21 5.22
N ILE A 13 -7.21 14.98 5.13
CA ILE A 13 -6.19 15.03 6.19
C ILE A 13 -6.78 15.60 7.48
N ASP A 14 -7.70 16.56 7.40
CA ASP A 14 -8.38 17.12 8.58
C ASP A 14 -9.22 16.07 9.34
N GLN A 15 -9.63 15.00 8.66
CA GLN A 15 -10.36 13.87 9.25
C GLN A 15 -9.44 12.77 9.76
N PHE A 16 -8.13 12.87 9.51
CA PHE A 16 -7.16 11.85 9.89
C PHE A 16 -6.90 11.89 11.40
N PRO A 17 -6.85 10.73 12.10
CA PRO A 17 -6.59 10.71 13.53
C PRO A 17 -5.25 11.38 13.90
N ALA A 18 -5.30 12.45 14.68
CA ALA A 18 -4.11 13.24 15.03
C ALA A 18 -3.02 12.39 15.70
N GLN A 19 -3.40 11.45 16.56
CA GLN A 19 -2.44 10.53 17.21
C GLN A 19 -1.68 9.68 16.17
N ALA A 20 -2.38 9.13 15.18
CA ALA A 20 -1.75 8.32 14.13
C ALA A 20 -0.81 9.17 13.26
N LEU A 21 -1.22 10.40 12.94
CA LEU A 21 -0.40 11.36 12.19
C LEU A 21 0.90 11.68 12.94
N VAL A 22 0.80 12.05 14.22
CA VAL A 22 1.96 12.41 15.05
C VAL A 22 2.87 11.21 15.25
N GLN A 23 2.31 10.02 15.53
CA GLN A 23 3.09 8.80 15.68
C GLN A 23 3.86 8.47 14.39
N PHE A 24 3.21 8.60 13.23
CA PHE A 24 3.89 8.43 11.94
C PHE A 24 5.05 9.40 11.80
N MET A 25 4.83 10.70 12.06
CA MET A 25 5.88 11.71 11.95
C MET A 25 7.05 11.44 12.90
N GLN A 26 6.77 10.96 14.11
CA GLN A 26 7.77 10.56 15.09
C GLN A 26 8.59 9.36 14.60
N ASN A 27 7.92 8.30 14.14
CA ASN A 27 8.57 7.07 13.64
C ASN A 27 9.48 7.34 12.44
N HIS A 28 9.21 8.39 11.67
CA HIS A 28 9.98 8.79 10.50
C HIS A 28 10.92 9.97 10.74
N CYS A 29 11.18 10.32 12.01
CA CYS A 29 12.05 11.43 12.41
C CYS A 29 11.70 12.79 11.77
N MET A 30 10.43 12.98 11.36
CA MET A 30 9.98 14.23 10.74
C MET A 30 9.75 15.35 11.75
N LEU A 31 9.64 15.00 13.04
CA LEU A 31 9.54 15.94 14.16
C LEU A 31 10.90 16.45 14.65
N GLN A 32 12.01 15.87 14.16
CA GLN A 32 13.37 16.28 14.54
C GLN A 32 13.85 17.45 13.68
N ILE A 33 14.53 18.41 14.31
CA ILE A 33 15.12 19.56 13.63
C ILE A 33 16.54 19.23 13.14
N ASN A 34 17.33 18.56 13.98
CA ASN A 34 18.71 18.17 13.71
C ASN A 34 18.84 16.63 13.59
N ASP A 35 20.01 16.16 13.15
CA ASP A 35 20.42 14.75 13.15
C ASP A 35 19.47 13.77 12.43
N ARG A 36 18.77 14.26 11.39
CA ARG A 36 17.88 13.42 10.59
C ARG A 36 18.67 12.30 9.90
N PRO A 37 18.22 11.04 10.00
CA PRO A 37 18.92 9.95 9.36
C PRO A 37 18.89 10.13 7.83
N PRO A 38 19.99 9.79 7.13
CA PRO A 38 20.00 9.81 5.68
C PRO A 38 19.04 8.75 5.14
N TRP A 39 18.11 9.16 4.27
CA TRP A 39 17.24 8.23 3.55
C TRP A 39 18.07 7.40 2.57
N ARG A 40 17.97 6.07 2.69
CA ARG A 40 18.68 5.12 1.82
C ARG A 40 17.71 4.51 0.83
N VAL A 41 18.22 4.21 -0.35
CA VAL A 41 17.49 3.48 -1.39
C VAL A 41 18.26 2.24 -1.82
N VAL A 42 17.55 1.22 -2.28
CA VAL A 42 18.17 0.05 -2.89
C VAL A 42 18.70 0.45 -4.27
N LYS A 43 20.02 0.34 -4.46
CA LYS A 43 20.66 0.64 -5.74
C LYS A 43 20.11 -0.29 -6.82
N GLY A 44 19.61 0.28 -7.92
CA GLY A 44 18.97 -0.48 -9.00
C GLY A 44 17.47 -0.74 -8.79
N GLY A 45 16.85 -0.17 -7.75
CA GLY A 45 15.40 -0.25 -7.51
C GLY A 45 14.99 -1.30 -6.49
N SER A 46 13.74 -1.20 -6.01
CA SER A 46 13.17 -2.10 -4.99
C SER A 46 13.07 -3.55 -5.46
N ALA A 47 12.87 -3.82 -6.76
CA ALA A 47 12.80 -5.18 -7.29
C ALA A 47 14.01 -6.06 -6.89
N ARG A 48 15.18 -5.45 -6.68
CA ARG A 48 16.42 -6.15 -6.28
C ARG A 48 16.30 -6.90 -4.96
N TYR A 49 15.55 -6.40 -3.97
CA TYR A 49 15.40 -7.15 -2.71
C TYR A 49 14.47 -8.36 -2.90
N VAL A 50 13.50 -8.27 -3.80
CA VAL A 50 12.64 -9.40 -4.16
C VAL A 50 13.48 -10.46 -4.87
N ASP A 51 14.29 -10.06 -5.84
CA ASP A 51 15.21 -10.95 -6.55
C ASP A 51 16.17 -11.68 -5.59
N ALA A 52 16.66 -11.01 -4.54
CA ALA A 52 17.53 -11.61 -3.53
C ALA A 52 16.78 -12.56 -2.57
N LEU A 53 15.47 -12.36 -2.39
CA LEU A 53 14.63 -13.21 -1.54
C LEU A 53 14.17 -14.48 -2.27
N LEU A 54 13.87 -14.40 -3.57
CA LEU A 54 13.29 -15.51 -4.34
C LEU A 54 14.08 -16.82 -4.24
N PRO A 55 15.42 -16.85 -4.36
CA PRO A 55 16.19 -18.11 -4.21
C PRO A 55 16.05 -18.76 -2.82
N GLN A 56 15.79 -17.96 -1.78
CA GLN A 56 15.59 -18.44 -0.41
C GLN A 56 14.20 -19.07 -0.22
N LEU A 57 13.27 -18.79 -1.15
CA LEU A 57 11.91 -19.33 -1.17
C LEU A 57 11.80 -20.58 -2.07
N ALA A 58 12.90 -21.30 -2.34
CA ALA A 58 12.92 -22.44 -3.26
C ALA A 58 11.94 -23.59 -2.89
N LYS A 59 11.48 -23.65 -1.64
CA LYS A 59 10.47 -24.62 -1.17
C LYS A 59 9.02 -24.12 -1.30
N VAL A 60 8.84 -22.87 -1.68
CA VAL A 60 7.52 -22.25 -1.88
C VAL A 60 7.10 -22.51 -3.32
N ASP A 61 5.91 -23.09 -3.48
CA ASP A 61 5.25 -23.17 -4.78
C ASP A 61 4.73 -21.76 -5.15
N LEU A 62 5.52 -21.02 -5.92
CA LEU A 62 5.20 -19.66 -6.33
C LEU A 62 4.36 -19.66 -7.61
N ARG A 63 3.11 -19.20 -7.49
CA ARG A 63 2.17 -19.18 -8.62
C ARG A 63 1.81 -17.75 -9.02
N LEU A 64 2.36 -17.31 -10.15
CA LEU A 64 2.10 -15.99 -10.73
C LEU A 64 0.89 -16.04 -11.65
N HIS A 65 0.23 -14.89 -11.86
CA HIS A 65 -0.96 -14.78 -12.73
C HIS A 65 -2.12 -15.71 -12.33
N GLN A 66 -2.16 -16.14 -11.07
CA GLN A 66 -3.17 -17.03 -10.51
C GLN A 66 -3.97 -16.28 -9.43
N PRO A 67 -4.87 -15.36 -9.82
CA PRO A 67 -5.66 -14.61 -8.86
C PRO A 67 -6.59 -15.57 -8.10
N VAL A 68 -6.53 -15.52 -6.77
CA VAL A 68 -7.53 -16.20 -5.93
C VAL A 68 -8.87 -15.50 -6.09
N THR A 69 -9.93 -16.26 -6.27
CA THR A 69 -11.30 -15.74 -6.47
C THR A 69 -12.20 -16.02 -5.28
N SER A 70 -11.91 -17.06 -4.49
CA SER A 70 -12.64 -17.34 -3.26
C SER A 70 -11.82 -18.16 -2.27
N VAL A 71 -12.16 -18.04 -0.99
CA VAL A 71 -11.63 -18.82 0.13
C VAL A 71 -12.80 -19.28 0.98
N GLU A 72 -13.01 -20.59 1.04
CA GLU A 72 -14.12 -21.22 1.75
C GLU A 72 -13.59 -22.12 2.88
N ARG A 73 -14.14 -21.97 4.09
CA ARG A 73 -13.81 -22.83 5.22
C ARG A 73 -14.77 -24.02 5.23
N ARG A 74 -14.23 -25.23 5.18
CA ARG A 74 -14.97 -26.50 5.31
C ARG A 74 -14.53 -27.18 6.61
N ALA A 75 -15.28 -28.19 7.04
CA ALA A 75 -14.91 -28.97 8.22
C ALA A 75 -13.52 -29.60 8.03
N GLY A 76 -12.51 -29.07 8.74
CA GLY A 76 -11.14 -29.58 8.76
C GLY A 76 -10.19 -29.07 7.67
N GLN A 77 -10.64 -28.21 6.73
CA GLN A 77 -9.78 -27.70 5.65
C GLN A 77 -10.30 -26.37 5.10
N ILE A 78 -9.43 -25.63 4.41
CA ILE A 78 -9.75 -24.40 3.70
C ILE A 78 -9.60 -24.65 2.20
N LEU A 79 -10.68 -24.42 1.44
CA LEU A 79 -10.67 -24.49 -0.01
C LEU A 79 -10.36 -23.12 -0.60
N VAL A 80 -9.33 -23.03 -1.43
CA VAL A 80 -8.94 -21.83 -2.16
C VAL A 80 -9.26 -22.04 -3.63
N SER A 81 -10.09 -21.17 -4.20
CA SER A 81 -10.45 -21.22 -5.62
C SER A 81 -9.57 -20.26 -6.42
N SER A 82 -9.01 -20.73 -7.52
CA SER A 82 -8.31 -19.90 -8.50
C SER A 82 -8.35 -20.53 -9.88
N GLN A 83 -8.51 -19.70 -10.93
CA GLN A 83 -8.59 -20.15 -12.32
C GLN A 83 -9.61 -21.29 -12.57
N GLY A 84 -10.71 -21.33 -11.79
CA GLY A 84 -11.74 -22.37 -11.89
C GLY A 84 -11.38 -23.71 -11.22
N GLN A 85 -10.22 -23.79 -10.57
CA GLN A 85 -9.79 -24.95 -9.78
C GLN A 85 -9.92 -24.65 -8.28
N GLN A 86 -10.02 -25.71 -7.47
CA GLN A 86 -10.03 -25.64 -6.01
C GLN A 86 -8.92 -26.51 -5.44
N GLU A 87 -8.20 -25.94 -4.47
CA GLU A 87 -7.16 -26.63 -3.73
C GLU A 87 -7.37 -26.48 -2.23
N SER A 88 -7.03 -27.55 -1.50
CA SER A 88 -7.19 -27.62 -0.05
C SER A 88 -5.92 -27.22 0.67
N PHE A 89 -6.07 -26.42 1.72
CA PHE A 89 -5.01 -25.98 2.61
C PHE A 89 -5.44 -26.11 4.07
N ASP A 90 -4.48 -26.35 4.97
CA ASP A 90 -4.75 -26.35 6.41
C ASP A 90 -4.95 -24.93 6.96
N GLN A 91 -4.23 -23.97 6.37
CA GLN A 91 -4.19 -22.57 6.80
C GLN A 91 -4.06 -21.65 5.59
N VAL A 92 -4.60 -20.43 5.72
CA VAL A 92 -4.50 -19.38 4.70
C VAL A 92 -4.09 -18.07 5.38
N ILE A 93 -3.09 -17.40 4.81
CA ILE A 93 -2.66 -16.05 5.22
C ILE A 93 -2.99 -15.09 4.07
N PHE A 94 -3.82 -14.08 4.37
CA PHE A 94 -4.09 -12.99 3.43
C PHE A 94 -2.99 -11.94 3.51
N ALA A 95 -2.20 -11.81 2.45
CA ALA A 95 -1.20 -10.76 2.27
C ALA A 95 -1.67 -9.71 1.25
N CYS A 96 -2.96 -9.34 1.31
CA CYS A 96 -3.62 -8.39 0.42
C CYS A 96 -4.37 -7.32 1.23
N HIS A 97 -5.03 -6.37 0.55
CA HIS A 97 -5.85 -5.36 1.24
C HIS A 97 -7.03 -6.00 1.99
N SER A 98 -7.50 -5.38 3.07
CA SER A 98 -8.53 -5.95 3.94
C SER A 98 -9.87 -6.10 3.20
N ASP A 99 -10.22 -5.15 2.34
CA ASP A 99 -11.41 -5.18 1.51
C ASP A 99 -11.34 -6.32 0.47
N GLN A 100 -10.15 -6.60 -0.06
CA GLN A 100 -9.89 -7.74 -0.94
C GLN A 100 -10.05 -9.05 -0.18
N ALA A 101 -9.41 -9.18 0.98
CA ALA A 101 -9.55 -10.35 1.85
C ALA A 101 -11.03 -10.62 2.17
N LEU A 102 -11.78 -9.58 2.55
CA LEU A 102 -13.20 -9.70 2.86
C LEU A 102 -14.02 -10.19 1.65
N ARG A 103 -13.74 -9.68 0.44
CA ARG A 103 -14.40 -10.15 -0.80
C ARG A 103 -14.07 -11.60 -1.16
N LEU A 104 -12.89 -12.09 -0.78
CA LEU A 104 -12.48 -13.46 -1.08
C LEU A 104 -13.14 -14.47 -0.14
N LEU A 105 -13.48 -14.09 1.08
CA LEU A 105 -14.11 -14.99 2.04
C LEU A 105 -15.55 -15.34 1.63
N SER A 106 -15.84 -16.64 1.45
CA SER A 106 -17.18 -17.10 1.06
C SER A 106 -18.22 -16.98 2.17
N ASN A 107 -17.81 -17.08 3.44
CA ASN A 107 -18.68 -16.94 4.61
C ASN A 107 -17.91 -16.23 5.73
N PRO A 108 -17.68 -14.91 5.62
CA PRO A 108 -16.99 -14.15 6.65
C PRO A 108 -17.86 -14.03 7.90
N SER A 109 -17.27 -14.30 9.06
CA SER A 109 -17.92 -14.07 10.36
C SER A 109 -18.22 -12.59 10.59
N SER A 110 -19.11 -12.28 11.53
CA SER A 110 -19.46 -10.90 11.87
C SER A 110 -18.24 -10.07 12.28
N ALA A 111 -17.33 -10.64 13.07
CA ALA A 111 -16.09 -9.96 13.48
C ALA A 111 -15.16 -9.68 12.30
N GLU A 112 -15.08 -10.59 11.33
CA GLU A 112 -14.28 -10.39 10.12
C GLU A 112 -14.87 -9.29 9.23
N GLN A 113 -16.18 -9.26 9.07
CA GLN A 113 -16.86 -8.19 8.35
C GLN A 113 -16.61 -6.84 9.02
N GLU A 114 -16.77 -6.76 10.34
CA GLU A 114 -16.53 -5.55 11.12
C GLU A 114 -15.10 -5.04 10.95
N VAL A 115 -14.09 -5.88 11.19
CA VAL A 115 -12.69 -5.47 11.17
C VAL A 115 -12.20 -5.16 9.75
N LEU A 116 -12.50 -6.02 8.77
CA LEU A 116 -11.93 -5.89 7.44
C LEU A 116 -12.56 -4.76 6.62
N SER A 117 -13.81 -4.38 6.91
CA SER A 117 -14.49 -3.26 6.25
C SER A 117 -14.16 -1.89 6.85
N ALA A 118 -13.57 -1.85 8.06
CA ALA A 118 -13.26 -0.60 8.77
C ALA A 118 -12.10 0.21 8.16
N LEU A 119 -11.41 -0.32 7.15
CA LEU A 119 -10.23 0.29 6.52
C LEU A 119 -10.59 0.80 5.11
N PRO A 120 -10.92 2.10 4.96
CA PRO A 120 -11.21 2.67 3.66
C PRO A 120 -9.94 2.86 2.83
N TYR A 121 -10.07 2.68 1.51
CA TYR A 121 -9.00 2.89 0.54
C TYR A 121 -9.29 4.10 -0.36
N GLN A 122 -8.24 4.73 -0.88
CA GLN A 122 -8.34 5.79 -1.88
C GLN A 122 -7.58 5.34 -3.13
N ALA A 123 -8.22 5.47 -4.30
CA ALA A 123 -7.54 5.29 -5.57
C ALA A 123 -6.62 6.48 -5.83
N ASN A 124 -5.37 6.20 -6.16
CA ASN A 124 -4.37 7.19 -6.55
C ASN A 124 -3.87 6.85 -7.95
N GLU A 125 -3.75 7.86 -8.80
CA GLU A 125 -3.17 7.72 -10.13
C GLU A 125 -1.66 7.97 -10.07
N VAL A 126 -0.88 7.12 -10.75
CA VAL A 126 0.57 7.24 -10.81
C VAL A 126 0.99 7.28 -12.27
N LEU A 127 1.68 8.36 -12.65
CA LEU A 127 2.18 8.57 -14.01
C LEU A 127 3.71 8.60 -13.99
N LEU A 128 4.33 7.71 -14.76
CA LEU A 128 5.77 7.76 -15.02
C LEU A 128 6.03 8.72 -16.19
N HIS A 129 6.84 9.76 -15.95
CA HIS A 129 7.16 10.76 -16.96
C HIS A 129 8.61 11.25 -16.82
N THR A 130 9.11 11.92 -17.86
CA THR A 130 10.38 12.65 -17.87
C THR A 130 10.21 14.17 -18.03
N ASP A 131 8.95 14.64 -18.02
CA ASP A 131 8.62 16.07 -18.16
C ASP A 131 9.17 16.92 -17.00
N THR A 132 10.24 17.66 -17.28
CA THR A 132 10.88 18.56 -16.30
C THR A 132 10.06 19.83 -16.02
N ARG A 133 9.01 20.12 -16.79
CA ARG A 133 8.12 21.28 -16.56
C ARG A 133 7.31 21.16 -15.28
N LEU A 134 7.15 19.93 -14.76
CA LEU A 134 6.48 19.65 -13.48
C LEU A 134 7.38 19.89 -12.25
N LEU A 135 8.68 20.11 -12.45
CA LEU A 135 9.62 20.39 -11.36
C LEU A 135 9.64 21.88 -11.00
N PRO A 136 10.11 22.24 -9.78
CA PRO A 136 10.24 23.63 -9.39
C PRO A 136 11.07 24.45 -10.40
N ARG A 137 10.60 25.67 -10.72
CA ARG A 137 11.31 26.59 -11.64
C ARG A 137 12.77 26.85 -11.20
N ARG A 138 13.02 26.89 -9.89
CA ARG A 138 14.37 27.04 -9.33
C ARG A 138 15.00 25.67 -9.17
N ARG A 139 16.02 25.36 -9.98
CA ARG A 139 16.73 24.07 -9.96
C ARG A 139 17.34 23.71 -8.59
N ARG A 140 17.73 24.72 -7.79
CA ARG A 140 18.21 24.52 -6.40
C ARG A 140 17.15 23.95 -5.46
N ALA A 141 15.86 24.01 -5.82
CA ALA A 141 14.76 23.47 -5.03
C ALA A 141 14.30 22.08 -5.50
N TRP A 142 14.99 21.47 -6.48
CA TRP A 142 14.65 20.12 -6.92
C TRP A 142 14.97 19.11 -5.81
N ALA A 143 13.98 18.32 -5.47
CA ALA A 143 14.11 17.22 -4.50
C ALA A 143 13.65 15.90 -5.12
N ALA A 144 13.94 14.79 -4.43
CA ALA A 144 13.42 13.47 -4.79
C ALA A 144 11.88 13.43 -4.75
N TRP A 145 11.26 14.31 -3.97
CA TRP A 145 9.83 14.53 -3.92
C TRP A 145 9.51 16.01 -4.08
N ASN A 146 8.74 16.35 -5.11
CA ASN A 146 8.23 17.71 -5.32
C ASN A 146 6.70 17.63 -5.28
N ALA A 147 6.06 18.54 -4.54
CA ALA A 147 4.61 18.62 -4.47
C ALA A 147 4.13 19.86 -5.23
N LEU A 148 3.20 19.66 -6.15
CA LEU A 148 2.54 20.75 -6.87
C LEU A 148 1.10 20.87 -6.36
N LYS A 149 0.76 22.04 -5.81
CA LYS A 149 -0.63 22.35 -5.46
C LYS A 149 -1.28 23.10 -6.62
N LEU A 150 -2.16 22.44 -7.35
CA LEU A 150 -2.99 23.08 -8.37
C LEU A 150 -4.08 23.92 -7.68
N ARG A 151 -4.44 25.07 -8.27
CA ARG A 151 -5.39 26.01 -7.67
C ARG A 151 -6.84 25.47 -7.61
N ASP A 152 -7.18 24.51 -8.49
CA ASP A 152 -8.55 23.98 -8.65
C ASP A 152 -8.60 22.44 -8.60
N ALA A 153 -7.83 21.79 -7.73
CA ALA A 153 -7.69 20.33 -7.75
C ALA A 153 -8.94 19.53 -7.29
N GLY A 154 -9.97 20.19 -6.74
CA GLY A 154 -11.13 19.51 -6.15
C GLY A 154 -10.70 18.47 -5.09
N ASP A 155 -11.38 17.32 -5.05
CA ASP A 155 -11.07 16.19 -4.15
C ASP A 155 -9.94 15.27 -4.67
N ARG A 156 -9.10 15.73 -5.60
CA ARG A 156 -8.01 14.91 -6.16
C ARG A 156 -6.66 15.47 -5.74
N CYS A 157 -5.83 14.61 -5.16
CA CYS A 157 -4.41 14.87 -5.01
C CYS A 157 -3.70 14.25 -6.21
N THR A 158 -3.20 15.07 -7.13
CA THR A 158 -2.28 14.66 -8.20
C THR A 158 -0.87 15.01 -7.82
#